data_AF-A0A6J1W3Z0-F1
#
_entry.id   AF-A0A6J1W3Z0-F1
#
_cell.length_a   1.000
_cell.length_b   1.000
_cell.length_c   1.000
_cell.angle_alpha   90.00
_cell.angle_beta   90.00
_cell.angle_gamma   90.00
#
_symmetry.space_group_name_H-M   'P 1'
#
loop_
_entity.id
_entity.type
_entity.pdbx_description
1 polymer ?
#
loop_
_entity_poly.entity_id
_entity_poly.type
_entity_poly.pdbx_seq_one_letter_code
_entity_poly.pdbx_strand_id
1 'polypeptide(L)'
;AGIPDPPNMSEDLIKIKAKERHFLEQLLDGKKLENYKIPVPIKAELRKYQQEGVNWLAFLNKYKLHGILCDDMGLGKTLQSICILAGDHYLRAQEYARTKVADSIPLPSLVVCPPTLTGHWVDEVGKFCSKEFLNPLHYTGPPTERARLQQHVKKHNLIVASYDVVRNDIDFFRNIKFNYCILDEGHVIKNGKTKLSKAIKQLAANYRIILSGTPIQNNVLELWSLFDFLMPGFLGTERQFAARYGKPILASRDARSSSREQEAGVLAMEALHRQVLPFLLRRMKEDVLQDLPPKIIQD
;
A
#
# COMPACT_ATOMS: atom_id res chain seq x y z
N ALA A 1 16.17 5.45 25.10
CA ALA A 1 16.02 6.42 26.20
C ALA A 1 16.03 7.82 25.59
N GLY A 2 14.91 8.52 25.65
CA GLY A 2 14.67 9.76 24.90
C GLY A 2 15.13 11.02 25.64
N ILE A 3 15.40 12.07 24.87
CA ILE A 3 15.76 13.42 25.34
C ILE A 3 14.71 13.91 26.37
N PRO A 4 15.13 14.35 27.58
CA PRO A 4 14.19 14.83 28.60
C PRO A 4 13.38 16.03 28.13
N ASP A 5 12.17 16.16 28.65
CA ASP A 5 11.29 17.29 28.32
C ASP A 5 11.87 18.61 28.87
N PRO A 6 11.87 19.70 28.07
CA PRO A 6 12.31 21.00 28.56
C PRO A 6 11.44 21.46 29.75
N PRO A 7 12.02 22.06 30.81
CA PRO A 7 11.32 22.35 32.06
C PRO A 7 10.15 23.36 31.96
N ASN A 8 10.01 24.08 30.85
CA ASN A 8 8.97 25.10 30.64
C ASN A 8 7.93 24.73 29.56
N MET A 9 7.75 23.44 29.27
CA MET A 9 6.80 22.98 28.25
C MET A 9 5.36 22.94 28.81
N SER A 10 4.40 23.51 28.09
CA SER A 10 2.98 23.47 28.48
C SER A 10 2.40 22.05 28.40
N GLU A 11 1.35 21.76 29.17
CA GLU A 11 0.71 20.43 29.18
C GLU A 11 0.23 19.98 27.78
N ASP A 12 -0.26 20.92 26.96
CA ASP A 12 -0.69 20.62 25.59
C ASP A 12 0.48 20.23 24.68
N LEU A 13 1.64 20.88 24.83
CA LEU A 13 2.85 20.52 24.09
C LEU A 13 3.41 19.16 24.52
N ILE A 14 3.30 18.83 25.81
CA ILE A 14 3.66 17.50 26.33
C ILE A 14 2.77 16.42 25.69
N LYS A 15 1.45 16.65 25.59
CA LYS A 15 0.50 15.72 24.94
C LYS A 15 0.80 15.54 23.45
N ILE A 16 1.10 16.63 22.73
CA ILE A 16 1.49 16.57 21.32
C ILE A 16 2.77 15.76 21.15
N LYS A 17 3.81 16.04 21.95
CA LYS A 17 5.09 15.32 21.90
C LYS A 17 4.94 13.85 22.24
N ALA A 18 4.09 13.50 23.22
CA ALA A 18 3.78 12.12 23.55
C ALA A 18 3.10 11.39 22.38
N LYS A 19 2.16 12.05 21.69
CA LYS A 19 1.50 11.51 20.49
C LYS A 19 2.48 11.32 19.33
N GLU A 20 3.37 12.28 19.09
CA GLU A 20 4.42 12.17 18.07
C GLU A 20 5.41 11.06 18.38
N ARG A 21 5.82 10.93 19.64
CA ARG A 21 6.70 9.85 20.09
C ARG A 21 6.05 8.48 19.93
N HIS A 22 4.78 8.35 20.31
CA HIS A 22 4.02 7.11 20.12
C HIS A 22 3.95 6.73 18.64
N PHE A 23 3.68 7.71 17.76
CA PHE A 23 3.72 7.51 16.32
C PHE A 23 5.10 7.04 15.83
N LEU A 24 6.19 7.70 16.23
CA LEU A 24 7.55 7.33 15.83
C LEU A 24 7.94 5.94 16.34
N GLU A 25 7.55 5.58 17.56
CA GLU A 25 7.79 4.25 18.11
C GLU A 25 7.05 3.17 17.29
N GLN A 26 5.80 3.43 16.90
CA GLN A 26 5.02 2.54 16.02
C GLN A 26 5.59 2.46 14.59
N LEU A 27 6.10 3.57 14.07
CA LEU A 27 6.69 3.67 12.74
C LEU A 27 8.02 2.89 12.64
N LEU A 28 8.82 2.94 13.71
CA LEU A 28 10.14 2.29 13.76
C LEU A 28 10.06 0.82 14.21
N ASP A 29 9.05 0.46 15.01
CA ASP A 29 8.85 -0.89 15.51
C ASP A 29 7.42 -1.38 15.26
N GLY A 30 7.25 -2.15 14.18
CA GLY A 30 5.98 -2.74 13.79
C GLY A 30 5.36 -3.68 14.83
N LYS A 31 6.11 -4.14 15.84
CA LYS A 31 5.56 -4.96 16.94
C LYS A 31 4.76 -4.14 17.95
N LYS A 32 4.93 -2.83 17.97
CA LYS A 32 4.21 -1.90 18.86
C LYS A 32 2.90 -1.39 18.27
N LEU A 33 2.49 -1.90 17.12
CA LEU A 33 1.25 -1.51 16.49
C LEU A 33 0.04 -1.93 17.34
N GLU A 34 -0.91 -1.01 17.45
CA GLU A 34 -2.18 -1.28 18.10
C GLU A 34 -2.96 -2.34 17.33
N ASN A 35 -3.65 -3.23 18.06
CA ASN A 35 -4.50 -4.22 17.43
C ASN A 35 -5.75 -3.56 16.83
N TYR A 36 -5.89 -3.62 15.52
CA TYR A 36 -7.04 -3.11 14.80
C TYR A 36 -8.18 -4.14 14.83
N LYS A 37 -9.25 -3.78 15.54
CA LYS A 37 -10.50 -4.55 15.50
C LYS A 37 -11.27 -4.18 14.25
N ILE A 38 -11.40 -5.13 13.33
CA ILE A 38 -12.18 -4.94 12.10
C ILE A 38 -13.64 -4.68 12.51
N PRO A 39 -14.22 -3.53 12.14
CA PRO A 39 -15.53 -3.10 12.63
C PRO A 39 -16.71 -3.73 11.87
N VAL A 40 -16.41 -4.66 10.96
CA VAL A 40 -17.39 -5.35 10.12
C VAL A 40 -17.15 -6.87 10.19
N PRO A 41 -18.21 -7.71 10.09
CA PRO A 41 -18.05 -9.15 10.03
C PRO A 41 -17.26 -9.60 8.79
N ILE A 42 -16.19 -10.37 9.01
CA ILE A 42 -15.41 -11.04 7.97
C ILE A 42 -15.59 -12.55 8.12
N LYS A 43 -15.93 -13.23 7.02
CA LYS A 43 -16.14 -14.69 6.97
C LYS A 43 -14.81 -15.45 6.85
N ALA A 44 -13.85 -15.10 7.70
CA ALA A 44 -12.55 -15.75 7.79
C ALA A 44 -11.93 -15.53 9.17
N GLU A 45 -11.19 -16.51 9.65
CA GLU A 45 -10.32 -16.37 10.80
C GLU A 45 -8.94 -15.92 10.32
N LEU A 46 -8.47 -14.77 10.81
CA LEU A 46 -7.15 -14.26 10.49
C LEU A 46 -6.10 -14.99 11.33
N ARG A 47 -5.07 -15.50 10.66
CA ARG A 47 -3.84 -15.94 11.35
C ARG A 47 -3.15 -14.74 12.00
N LYS A 48 -2.30 -15.00 12.98
CA LYS A 48 -1.58 -13.95 13.73
C LYS A 48 -0.86 -12.97 12.79
N TYR A 49 -0.05 -13.46 11.86
CA TYR A 49 0.61 -12.58 10.88
C TYR A 49 -0.39 -11.84 10.00
N GLN A 50 -1.53 -12.43 9.63
CA GLN A 50 -2.54 -11.71 8.82
C GLN A 50 -3.14 -10.55 9.61
N GLN A 51 -3.47 -10.76 10.89
CA GLN A 51 -3.93 -9.71 11.78
C GLN A 51 -2.86 -8.63 11.97
N GLU A 52 -1.59 -8.99 12.15
CA GLU A 52 -0.48 -8.02 12.21
C GLU A 52 -0.36 -7.19 10.92
N GLY A 53 -0.60 -7.81 9.76
CA GLY A 53 -0.60 -7.10 8.48
C GLY A 53 -1.78 -6.13 8.35
N VAL A 54 -2.97 -6.51 8.83
CA VAL A 54 -4.12 -5.61 8.93
C VAL A 54 -3.85 -4.47 9.91
N ASN A 55 -3.19 -4.74 11.05
CA ASN A 55 -2.79 -3.70 12.01
C ASN A 55 -1.85 -2.69 11.37
N TRP A 56 -0.89 -3.15 10.56
CA TRP A 56 0.00 -2.28 9.80
C TRP A 56 -0.73 -1.44 8.76
N LEU A 57 -1.65 -2.03 7.99
CA LEU A 57 -2.49 -1.29 7.04
C LEU A 57 -3.36 -0.23 7.74
N ALA A 58 -3.92 -0.57 8.91
CA ALA A 58 -4.69 0.36 9.73
C ALA A 58 -3.83 1.50 10.32
N PHE A 59 -2.59 1.20 10.72
CA PHE A 59 -1.62 2.21 11.13
C PHE A 59 -1.33 3.20 10.00
N LEU A 60 -1.06 2.71 8.79
CA LEU A 60 -0.84 3.58 7.64
C LEU A 60 -2.05 4.49 7.40
N ASN A 61 -3.26 3.92 7.42
CA ASN A 61 -4.50 4.69 7.28
C ASN A 61 -4.66 5.77 8.36
N LYS A 62 -4.49 5.41 9.64
CA LYS A 62 -4.64 6.30 10.81
C LYS A 62 -3.75 7.54 10.70
N TYR A 63 -2.55 7.40 10.15
CA TYR A 63 -1.56 8.47 10.00
C TYR A 63 -1.46 9.03 8.58
N LYS A 64 -2.42 8.71 7.69
CA LYS A 64 -2.44 9.16 6.28
C LYS A 64 -1.15 8.83 5.52
N LEU A 65 -0.60 7.65 5.77
CA LEU A 65 0.57 7.09 5.11
C LEU A 65 0.18 6.08 4.04
N HIS A 66 1.18 5.69 3.26
CA HIS A 66 1.08 4.76 2.13
C HIS A 66 2.13 3.67 2.31
N GLY A 67 1.99 2.52 1.64
CA GLY A 67 2.96 1.45 1.85
C GLY A 67 2.91 0.32 0.83
N ILE A 68 3.89 -0.57 0.97
CA ILE A 68 4.04 -1.78 0.17
C ILE A 68 3.94 -3.00 1.10
N LEU A 69 2.96 -3.86 0.82
CA LEU A 69 2.82 -5.17 1.46
C LEU A 69 3.51 -6.23 0.58
N CYS A 70 4.75 -6.55 0.96
CA CYS A 70 5.66 -7.50 0.33
C CYS A 70 5.62 -8.88 0.99
N ASP A 71 4.44 -9.37 1.37
CA ASP A 71 4.30 -10.75 1.84
C ASP A 71 4.48 -11.75 0.69
N ASP A 72 5.12 -12.90 0.97
CA ASP A 72 5.22 -14.00 0.01
C ASP A 72 3.86 -14.44 -0.57
N MET A 73 3.92 -15.01 -1.77
CA MET A 73 2.74 -15.57 -2.44
C MET A 73 2.08 -16.66 -1.57
N GLY A 74 0.79 -16.49 -1.27
CA GLY A 74 0.02 -17.43 -0.44
C GLY A 74 -0.18 -17.00 1.02
N LEU A 75 0.43 -15.90 1.49
CA LEU A 75 0.20 -15.35 2.83
C LEU A 75 -1.12 -14.53 2.95
N GLY A 76 -1.95 -14.51 1.91
CA GLY A 76 -3.29 -13.92 1.97
C GLY A 76 -3.32 -12.38 1.94
N LYS A 77 -2.46 -11.74 1.13
CA LYS A 77 -2.47 -10.28 0.90
C LYS A 77 -3.84 -9.74 0.50
N THR A 78 -4.57 -10.47 -0.33
CA THR A 78 -5.94 -10.14 -0.76
C THR A 78 -6.90 -10.08 0.43
N LEU A 79 -6.90 -11.10 1.29
CA LEU A 79 -7.72 -11.11 2.50
C LEU A 79 -7.40 -9.93 3.44
N GLN A 80 -6.11 -9.69 3.70
CA GLN A 80 -5.67 -8.54 4.53
C GLN A 80 -6.15 -7.21 3.94
N SER A 81 -6.10 -7.06 2.61
CA SER A 81 -6.58 -5.87 1.89
C SER A 81 -8.10 -5.71 1.97
N ILE A 82 -8.86 -6.80 1.84
CA ILE A 82 -10.33 -6.80 1.99
C ILE A 82 -10.72 -6.33 3.40
N CYS A 83 -10.05 -6.84 4.43
CA CYS A 83 -10.30 -6.45 5.82
C CYS A 83 -10.16 -4.94 6.05
N ILE A 84 -9.06 -4.34 5.57
CA ILE A 84 -8.86 -2.89 5.74
C ILE A 84 -9.84 -2.07 4.89
N LEU A 85 -10.10 -2.49 3.64
CA LEU A 85 -11.05 -1.80 2.76
C LEU A 85 -12.46 -1.78 3.35
N ALA A 86 -12.98 -2.93 3.76
CA ALA A 86 -14.34 -3.03 4.30
C ALA A 86 -14.48 -2.27 5.62
N GLY A 87 -13.49 -2.38 6.50
CA GLY A 87 -13.48 -1.65 7.77
C GLY A 87 -13.41 -0.14 7.59
N ASP A 88 -12.53 0.35 6.73
CA ASP A 88 -12.37 1.79 6.48
C ASP A 88 -13.60 2.39 5.78
N HIS A 89 -14.19 1.71 4.79
CA HIS A 89 -15.44 2.16 4.16
C HIS A 89 -16.57 2.33 5.18
N TYR A 90 -16.71 1.37 6.10
CA TYR A 90 -17.71 1.42 7.16
C TYR A 90 -17.48 2.59 8.13
N LEU A 91 -16.27 2.71 8.68
CA LEU A 91 -15.94 3.79 9.63
C LEU A 91 -16.05 5.16 8.98
N ARG A 92 -15.58 5.30 7.74
CA ARG A 92 -15.66 6.54 6.96
C ARG A 92 -17.12 6.96 6.73
N ALA A 93 -17.99 6.01 6.36
CA ALA A 93 -19.41 6.28 6.17
C ALA A 93 -20.09 6.72 7.49
N GLN A 94 -19.78 6.06 8.61
CA GLN A 94 -20.29 6.47 9.92
C GLN A 94 -19.82 7.85 10.33
N GLU A 95 -18.53 8.14 10.15
CA GLU A 95 -17.96 9.43 10.51
C GLU A 95 -18.58 10.56 9.69
N TYR A 96 -18.80 10.35 8.40
CA TYR A 96 -19.51 11.31 7.56
C TYR A 96 -20.97 11.47 7.95
N ALA A 97 -21.67 10.38 8.29
CA ALA A 97 -23.04 10.45 8.78
C ALA A 97 -23.14 11.31 10.05
N ARG A 98 -22.17 11.17 10.96
CA ARG A 98 -22.09 11.88 12.24
C ARG A 98 -21.65 13.34 12.13
N THR A 99 -20.63 13.63 11.33
CA THR A 99 -19.93 14.94 11.37
C THR A 99 -20.10 15.79 10.11
N LYS A 100 -20.43 15.16 8.97
CA LYS A 100 -20.51 15.82 7.66
C LYS A 100 -19.21 16.54 7.22
N VAL A 101 -18.05 16.21 7.79
CA VAL A 101 -16.78 16.81 7.37
C VAL A 101 -16.37 16.32 5.98
N ALA A 102 -15.77 17.21 5.19
CA ALA A 102 -15.39 16.90 3.80
C ALA A 102 -14.40 15.71 3.70
N ASP A 103 -13.52 15.58 4.69
CA ASP A 103 -12.49 14.53 4.73
C ASP A 103 -13.07 13.12 4.88
N SER A 104 -14.30 12.97 5.38
CA SER A 104 -14.96 11.67 5.58
C SER A 104 -15.97 11.33 4.49
N ILE A 105 -16.19 12.19 3.48
CA ILE A 105 -17.11 11.90 2.36
C ILE A 105 -16.85 10.49 1.81
N PRO A 106 -17.87 9.62 1.67
CA PRO A 106 -17.71 8.30 1.08
C PRO A 106 -17.17 8.39 -0.35
N LEU A 107 -16.07 7.68 -0.61
CA LEU A 107 -15.40 7.63 -1.91
C LEU A 107 -15.17 6.16 -2.26
N PRO A 108 -15.28 5.75 -3.53
CA PRO A 108 -15.00 4.37 -3.93
C PRO A 108 -13.51 4.06 -3.80
N SER A 109 -13.17 2.79 -3.63
CA SER A 109 -11.79 2.29 -3.73
C SER A 109 -11.57 1.62 -5.08
N LEU A 110 -10.31 1.57 -5.53
CA LEU A 110 -9.87 0.95 -6.77
C LEU A 110 -8.81 -0.10 -6.48
N VAL A 111 -9.03 -1.33 -6.95
CA VAL A 111 -8.01 -2.36 -7.07
C VAL A 111 -7.62 -2.47 -8.54
N VAL A 112 -6.34 -2.33 -8.83
CA VAL A 112 -5.75 -2.55 -10.15
C VAL A 112 -4.87 -3.79 -10.07
N CYS A 113 -5.17 -4.80 -10.88
CA CYS A 113 -4.46 -6.07 -10.86
C CYS A 113 -4.17 -6.59 -12.28
N PRO A 114 -3.37 -7.65 -12.45
CA PRO A 114 -3.31 -8.38 -13.71
C PRO A 114 -4.71 -8.79 -14.20
N PRO A 115 -4.96 -8.83 -15.53
CA PRO A 115 -6.28 -9.18 -16.07
C PRO A 115 -6.83 -10.50 -15.53
N THR A 116 -5.95 -11.50 -15.39
CA THR A 116 -6.25 -12.85 -14.86
C THR A 116 -6.71 -12.86 -13.40
N LEU A 117 -6.41 -11.80 -12.62
CA LEU A 117 -6.75 -11.72 -11.20
C LEU A 117 -8.01 -10.89 -10.92
N THR A 118 -8.58 -10.21 -11.93
CA THR A 118 -9.74 -9.33 -11.71
C THR A 118 -10.97 -10.09 -11.21
N GLY A 119 -11.26 -11.27 -11.79
CA GLY A 119 -12.34 -12.14 -11.30
C GLY A 119 -12.06 -12.69 -9.90
N HIS A 120 -10.84 -13.17 -9.65
CA HIS A 120 -10.43 -13.68 -8.34
C HIS A 120 -10.64 -12.65 -7.21
N TRP A 121 -10.33 -11.37 -7.45
CA TRP A 121 -10.60 -10.31 -6.47
C TRP A 121 -12.08 -10.13 -6.16
N VAL A 122 -12.94 -10.19 -7.18
CA VAL A 122 -14.40 -10.07 -7.02
C VAL A 122 -14.95 -11.27 -6.23
N ASP A 123 -14.47 -12.47 -6.55
CA ASP A 123 -14.87 -13.72 -5.89
C ASP A 123 -14.44 -13.75 -4.42
N GLU A 124 -13.20 -13.39 -4.11
CA GLU A 124 -12.69 -13.36 -2.73
C GLU A 124 -13.41 -12.29 -1.88
N VAL A 125 -13.78 -11.14 -2.46
CA VAL A 125 -14.63 -10.16 -1.78
C VAL A 125 -15.99 -10.79 -1.43
N GLY A 126 -16.64 -11.47 -2.37
CA GLY A 126 -17.93 -12.14 -2.14
C GLY A 126 -17.86 -13.29 -1.13
N LYS A 127 -16.71 -13.97 -1.05
CA LYS A 127 -16.44 -15.04 -0.09
C LYS A 127 -16.26 -14.52 1.34
N PHE A 128 -15.49 -13.44 1.52
CA PHE A 128 -15.10 -12.97 2.85
C PHE A 128 -15.97 -11.85 3.42
N CYS A 129 -16.64 -11.06 2.59
CA CYS A 129 -17.36 -9.88 3.04
C CYS A 129 -18.76 -9.79 2.41
N SER A 130 -19.71 -9.28 3.17
CA SER A 130 -21.06 -8.99 2.68
C SER A 130 -21.06 -7.76 1.76
N LYS A 131 -21.93 -7.75 0.75
CA LYS A 131 -22.07 -6.63 -0.20
C LYS A 131 -22.51 -5.32 0.46
N GLU A 132 -23.05 -5.38 1.67
CA GLU A 132 -23.40 -4.18 2.46
C GLU A 132 -22.17 -3.36 2.88
N PHE A 133 -21.03 -4.02 3.09
CA PHE A 133 -19.78 -3.37 3.51
C PHE A 133 -18.84 -3.15 2.33
N LEU A 134 -18.77 -4.13 1.41
CA LEU A 134 -17.91 -4.06 0.24
C LEU A 134 -18.63 -4.63 -0.99
N ASN A 135 -19.06 -3.75 -1.89
CA ASN A 135 -19.77 -4.08 -3.12
C ASN A 135 -18.83 -3.89 -4.32
N PRO A 136 -18.19 -4.96 -4.84
CA PRO A 136 -17.24 -4.86 -5.94
C PRO A 136 -17.96 -4.71 -7.29
N LEU A 137 -17.49 -3.76 -8.10
CA LEU A 137 -17.77 -3.67 -9.53
C LEU A 137 -16.61 -4.29 -10.31
N HIS A 138 -16.89 -5.35 -11.07
CA HIS A 138 -15.93 -5.90 -12.02
C HIS A 138 -15.89 -5.03 -13.28
N TYR A 139 -14.96 -4.08 -13.32
CA TYR A 139 -14.81 -3.16 -14.45
C TYR A 139 -13.92 -3.81 -15.53
N THR A 140 -14.54 -4.65 -16.36
CA THR A 140 -13.88 -5.41 -17.43
C THR A 140 -14.73 -5.40 -18.70
N GLY A 141 -14.21 -5.97 -19.79
CA GLY A 141 -14.91 -6.12 -21.07
C GLY A 141 -14.48 -5.10 -22.14
N PRO A 142 -15.08 -5.19 -23.34
CA PRO A 142 -14.81 -4.27 -24.45
C PRO A 142 -15.22 -2.83 -24.12
N PRO A 143 -14.73 -1.83 -24.88
CA PRO A 143 -15.02 -0.41 -24.63
C PRO A 143 -16.50 -0.06 -24.49
N THR A 144 -17.37 -0.70 -25.29
CA THR A 144 -18.82 -0.49 -25.27
C THR A 144 -19.47 -0.94 -23.96
N GLU A 145 -19.04 -2.08 -23.40
CA GLU A 145 -19.50 -2.56 -22.11
C GLU A 145 -18.95 -1.70 -20.97
N ARG A 146 -17.67 -1.34 -21.03
CA ARG A 146 -17.04 -0.47 -20.03
C ARG A 146 -17.71 0.90 -19.94
N ALA A 147 -18.11 1.48 -21.07
CA ALA A 147 -18.89 2.72 -21.09
C ALA A 147 -20.23 2.60 -20.32
N ARG A 148 -20.88 1.42 -20.34
CA ARG A 148 -22.08 1.16 -19.52
C ARG A 148 -21.73 0.97 -18.04
N LEU A 149 -20.60 0.32 -17.74
CA LEU A 149 -20.12 0.13 -16.36
C LEU A 149 -19.73 1.45 -15.69
N GLN A 150 -19.24 2.44 -16.44
CA GLN A 150 -18.94 3.79 -15.91
C GLN A 150 -20.15 4.43 -15.20
N GLN A 151 -21.36 4.20 -15.71
CA GLN A 151 -22.59 4.70 -15.08
C GLN A 151 -22.91 4.02 -13.74
N HIS A 152 -22.36 2.83 -13.51
CA HIS A 152 -22.59 2.01 -12.32
C HIS A 152 -21.53 2.22 -11.23
N VAL A 153 -20.42 2.89 -11.54
CA VAL A 153 -19.32 3.13 -10.59
C VAL A 153 -19.81 3.79 -9.30
N LYS A 154 -20.72 4.76 -9.39
CA LYS A 154 -21.28 5.46 -8.20
C LYS A 154 -22.14 4.58 -7.29
N LYS A 155 -22.58 3.40 -7.76
CA LYS A 155 -23.39 2.44 -7.00
C LYS A 155 -22.54 1.39 -6.26
N HIS A 156 -21.23 1.44 -6.44
CA HIS A 156 -20.28 0.48 -5.90
C HIS A 156 -19.22 1.23 -5.08
N ASN A 157 -18.73 0.63 -4.01
CA ASN A 157 -17.69 1.22 -3.17
C ASN A 157 -16.31 0.59 -3.42
N LEU A 158 -16.23 -0.46 -4.24
CA LEU A 158 -14.99 -1.03 -4.73
C LEU A 158 -15.08 -1.26 -6.25
N ILE A 159 -14.06 -0.84 -6.98
CA ILE A 159 -13.91 -1.11 -8.40
C ILE A 159 -12.70 -1.99 -8.58
N VAL A 160 -12.83 -3.06 -9.36
CA VAL A 160 -11.74 -3.96 -9.70
C VAL A 160 -11.52 -3.90 -11.21
N ALA A 161 -10.33 -3.49 -11.63
CA ALA A 161 -9.99 -3.31 -13.04
C ALA A 161 -8.58 -3.83 -13.32
N SER A 162 -8.30 -4.16 -14.59
CA SER A 162 -6.95 -4.55 -14.99
C SER A 162 -6.07 -3.33 -15.27
N TYR A 163 -4.74 -3.51 -15.19
CA TYR A 163 -3.77 -2.48 -15.56
C TYR A 163 -4.01 -1.89 -16.96
N ASP A 164 -4.26 -2.74 -17.96
CA ASP A 164 -4.51 -2.29 -19.33
C ASP A 164 -5.83 -1.51 -19.45
N VAL A 165 -6.87 -1.95 -18.74
CA VAL A 165 -8.17 -1.27 -18.72
C VAL A 165 -8.04 0.12 -18.11
N VAL A 166 -7.36 0.26 -16.97
CA VAL A 166 -7.14 1.57 -16.32
C VAL A 166 -6.29 2.47 -17.21
N ARG A 167 -5.26 1.94 -17.87
CA ARG A 167 -4.45 2.71 -18.83
C ARG A 167 -5.30 3.23 -19.98
N ASN A 168 -6.15 2.38 -20.56
CA ASN A 168 -6.96 2.73 -21.72
C ASN A 168 -8.10 3.71 -21.37
N ASP A 169 -8.64 3.65 -20.15
CA ASP A 169 -9.73 4.52 -19.69
C ASP A 169 -9.25 5.58 -18.69
N ILE A 170 -7.97 5.97 -18.74
CA ILE A 170 -7.40 6.86 -17.72
C ILE A 170 -8.12 8.21 -17.66
N ASP A 171 -8.63 8.71 -18.78
CA ASP A 171 -9.41 9.95 -18.83
C ASP A 171 -10.70 9.86 -17.99
N PHE A 172 -11.29 8.68 -17.83
CA PHE A 172 -12.40 8.44 -16.92
C PHE A 172 -11.91 8.33 -15.47
N PHE A 173 -10.93 7.44 -15.22
CA PHE A 173 -10.47 7.14 -13.87
C PHE A 173 -9.82 8.35 -13.16
N ARG A 174 -9.09 9.21 -13.87
CA ARG A 174 -8.43 10.39 -13.28
C ARG A 174 -9.41 11.44 -12.72
N ASN A 175 -10.66 11.41 -13.18
CA ASN A 175 -11.71 12.33 -12.71
C ASN A 175 -12.41 11.83 -11.44
N ILE A 176 -12.04 10.64 -10.94
CA ILE A 176 -12.59 10.05 -9.72
C ILE A 176 -11.55 10.17 -8.61
N LYS A 177 -11.95 10.73 -7.48
CA LYS A 177 -11.16 10.68 -6.25
C LYS A 177 -11.46 9.35 -5.54
N PHE A 178 -10.45 8.51 -5.39
CA PHE A 178 -10.58 7.24 -4.70
C PHE A 178 -10.28 7.36 -3.21
N ASN A 179 -10.89 6.50 -2.42
CA ASN A 179 -10.48 6.30 -1.03
C ASN A 179 -9.16 5.52 -0.97
N TYR A 180 -9.16 4.28 -1.44
CA TYR A 180 -7.95 3.50 -1.66
C TYR A 180 -7.66 3.30 -3.15
N CYS A 181 -6.38 3.29 -3.50
CA CYS A 181 -5.88 2.70 -4.74
C CYS A 181 -4.87 1.60 -4.39
N ILE A 182 -5.24 0.34 -4.64
CA ILE A 182 -4.41 -0.83 -4.39
C ILE A 182 -3.90 -1.36 -5.73
N LEU A 183 -2.59 -1.49 -5.85
CA LEU A 183 -1.93 -2.12 -6.99
C LEU A 183 -1.52 -3.53 -6.62
N ASP A 184 -2.25 -4.54 -7.12
CA ASP A 184 -1.86 -5.93 -6.99
C ASP A 184 -0.80 -6.27 -8.05
N GLU A 185 0.22 -7.02 -7.65
CA GLU A 185 1.48 -7.17 -8.40
C GLU A 185 2.06 -5.84 -8.88
N GLY A 186 2.14 -4.85 -8.00
CA GLY A 186 2.55 -3.49 -8.37
C GLY A 186 3.99 -3.34 -8.88
N HIS A 187 4.80 -4.39 -8.87
CA HIS A 187 6.09 -4.42 -9.58
C HIS A 187 5.93 -4.14 -11.08
N VAL A 188 4.73 -4.30 -11.65
CA VAL A 188 4.40 -3.92 -13.04
C VAL A 188 4.71 -2.43 -13.35
N ILE A 189 4.61 -1.54 -12.36
CA ILE A 189 4.91 -0.10 -12.54
C ILE A 189 6.36 0.29 -12.18
N LYS A 190 7.26 -0.68 -12.07
CA LYS A 190 8.68 -0.47 -11.71
C LYS A 190 9.43 0.46 -12.65
N ASN A 191 9.02 0.52 -13.93
CA ASN A 191 9.55 1.49 -14.88
C ASN A 191 8.58 2.68 -15.02
N GLY A 192 8.93 3.82 -14.41
CA GLY A 192 8.12 5.04 -14.42
C GLY A 192 7.91 5.67 -15.81
N LYS A 193 8.69 5.28 -16.82
CA LYS A 193 8.63 5.87 -18.18
C LYS A 193 7.54 5.24 -19.05
N THR A 194 7.02 4.08 -18.68
CA THR A 194 6.00 3.37 -19.45
C THR A 194 4.68 4.16 -19.48
N LYS A 195 3.90 4.00 -20.56
CA LYS A 195 2.55 4.59 -20.66
C LYS A 195 1.65 4.11 -19.51
N LEU A 196 1.83 2.85 -19.10
CA LEU A 196 1.09 2.25 -17.99
C LEU A 196 1.40 2.96 -16.67
N SER A 197 2.68 3.06 -16.28
CA SER A 197 3.07 3.73 -15.03
C SER A 197 2.62 5.19 -14.99
N LYS A 198 2.74 5.90 -16.12
CA LYS A 198 2.26 7.29 -16.23
C LYS A 198 0.74 7.40 -16.08
N ALA A 199 -0.03 6.44 -16.58
CA ALA A 199 -1.48 6.42 -16.40
C ALA A 199 -1.84 6.14 -14.93
N ILE A 200 -1.25 5.11 -14.32
CA ILE A 200 -1.53 4.75 -12.93
C ILE A 200 -1.17 5.89 -11.95
N LYS A 201 -0.07 6.63 -12.21
CA LYS A 201 0.33 7.79 -11.39
C LYS A 201 -0.60 9.01 -11.51
N GLN A 202 -1.53 9.04 -12.46
CA GLN A 202 -2.56 10.09 -12.56
C GLN A 202 -3.75 9.84 -11.61
N LEU A 203 -3.84 8.67 -10.99
CA LEU A 203 -4.93 8.33 -10.09
C LEU A 203 -4.83 9.10 -8.77
N ALA A 204 -5.91 9.80 -8.41
CA ALA A 204 -6.05 10.48 -7.13
C ALA A 204 -6.67 9.53 -6.09
N ALA A 205 -5.95 9.26 -5.00
CA ALA A 205 -6.44 8.43 -3.91
C ALA A 205 -6.00 8.99 -2.54
N ASN A 206 -6.83 8.82 -1.52
CA ASN A 206 -6.46 9.18 -0.14
C ASN A 206 -5.37 8.24 0.39
N TYR A 207 -5.49 6.94 0.09
CA TYR A 207 -4.56 5.90 0.52
C TYR A 207 -4.09 5.10 -0.69
N ARG A 208 -2.80 4.73 -0.69
CA ARG A 208 -2.17 3.99 -1.79
C ARG A 208 -1.40 2.83 -1.22
N ILE A 209 -1.67 1.63 -1.73
CA ILE A 209 -1.04 0.39 -1.29
C ILE A 209 -0.54 -0.37 -2.52
N ILE A 210 0.68 -0.90 -2.44
CA ILE A 210 1.18 -1.86 -3.41
C ILE A 210 1.23 -3.23 -2.75
N LEU A 211 0.70 -4.25 -3.42
CA LEU A 211 0.87 -5.64 -3.05
C LEU A 211 1.88 -6.26 -4.02
N SER A 212 2.84 -7.00 -3.49
CA SER A 212 3.74 -7.79 -4.34
C SER A 212 4.22 -9.03 -3.63
N GLY A 213 4.21 -10.17 -4.33
CA GLY A 213 4.86 -11.39 -3.84
C GLY A 213 6.34 -11.49 -4.23
N THR A 214 6.85 -10.58 -5.07
CA THR A 214 8.23 -10.62 -5.53
C THR A 214 9.07 -9.60 -4.77
N PRO A 215 10.31 -9.95 -4.39
CA PRO A 215 11.22 -8.98 -3.80
C PRO A 215 11.47 -7.86 -4.81
N ILE A 216 11.44 -6.62 -4.33
CA ILE A 216 11.87 -5.46 -5.13
C ILE A 216 13.30 -5.76 -5.56
N GLN A 217 13.48 -6.03 -6.86
CA GLN A 217 14.73 -6.51 -7.41
C GLN A 217 15.80 -5.43 -7.21
N ASN A 218 17.07 -5.84 -7.19
CA ASN A 218 18.28 -5.07 -6.80
C ASN A 218 18.54 -3.71 -7.48
N ASN A 219 17.58 -3.16 -8.22
CA ASN A 219 17.60 -1.84 -8.86
C ASN A 219 16.81 -0.81 -8.04
N VAL A 220 17.54 0.12 -7.41
CA VAL A 220 16.95 1.20 -6.60
C VAL A 220 16.05 2.15 -7.40
N LEU A 221 16.18 2.23 -8.74
CA LEU A 221 15.27 3.03 -9.57
C LEU A 221 13.87 2.40 -9.67
N GLU A 222 13.78 1.07 -9.57
CA GLU A 222 12.48 0.39 -9.51
C GLU A 222 11.75 0.77 -8.24
N LEU A 223 12.45 0.71 -7.10
CA LEU A 223 11.95 1.16 -5.80
C LEU A 223 11.48 2.62 -5.86
N TRP A 224 12.29 3.52 -6.46
CA TRP A 224 11.92 4.91 -6.64
C TRP A 224 10.59 5.06 -7.40
N SER A 225 10.40 4.32 -8.49
CA SER A 225 9.16 4.40 -9.27
C SER A 225 7.92 4.00 -8.45
N LEU A 226 8.04 3.00 -7.58
CA LEU A 226 6.97 2.56 -6.67
C LEU A 226 6.66 3.63 -5.62
N PHE A 227 7.69 4.20 -4.99
CA PHE A 227 7.52 5.25 -4.00
C PHE A 227 7.00 6.56 -4.59
N ASP A 228 7.34 6.87 -5.84
CA ASP A 228 6.78 8.01 -6.57
C ASP A 228 5.27 7.84 -6.84
N PHE A 229 4.76 6.61 -6.97
CA PHE A 229 3.32 6.35 -6.96
C PHE A 229 2.71 6.54 -5.57
N LEU A 230 3.32 5.94 -4.53
CA LEU A 230 2.80 6.00 -3.16
C LEU A 230 2.76 7.43 -2.63
N MET A 231 3.91 8.10 -2.67
CA MET A 231 4.19 9.40 -2.07
C MET A 231 5.03 10.25 -3.05
N PRO A 232 4.38 10.89 -4.06
CA PRO A 232 5.07 11.75 -5.01
C PRO A 232 5.94 12.80 -4.30
N GLY A 233 7.21 12.91 -4.69
CA GLY A 233 8.17 13.85 -4.11
C GLY A 233 8.90 13.37 -2.85
N PHE A 234 8.49 12.27 -2.21
CA PHE A 234 9.12 11.75 -0.98
C PHE A 234 10.61 11.45 -1.16
N LEU A 235 10.98 10.84 -2.28
CA LEU A 235 12.37 10.53 -2.63
C LEU A 235 13.01 11.58 -3.57
N GLY A 236 12.35 12.72 -3.78
CA GLY A 236 12.73 13.72 -4.77
C GLY A 236 12.49 13.28 -6.21
N THR A 237 12.98 14.08 -7.16
CA THR A 237 12.88 13.78 -8.60
C THR A 237 13.75 12.58 -9.01
N GLU A 238 13.42 11.92 -10.13
CA GLU A 238 14.22 10.78 -10.66
C GLU A 238 15.70 11.14 -10.78
N ARG A 239 16.01 12.36 -11.22
CA ARG A 239 17.39 12.85 -11.38
C ARG A 239 18.11 13.01 -10.05
N GLN A 240 17.46 13.61 -9.05
CA GLN A 240 18.01 13.76 -7.70
C GLN A 240 18.22 12.40 -7.04
N PHE A 241 17.24 11.50 -7.15
CA PHE A 241 17.34 10.15 -6.63
C PHE A 241 18.48 9.36 -7.28
N ALA A 242 18.58 9.39 -8.61
CA ALA A 242 19.65 8.72 -9.35
C ALA A 242 21.03 9.26 -8.96
N ALA A 243 21.17 10.57 -8.74
CA ALA A 243 22.43 11.15 -8.29
C ALA A 243 22.79 10.78 -6.85
N ARG A 244 21.80 10.81 -5.93
CA ARG A 244 22.00 10.60 -4.50
C ARG A 244 22.18 9.13 -4.11
N TYR A 245 21.44 8.23 -4.75
CA TYR A 245 21.39 6.82 -4.40
C TYR A 245 21.80 5.91 -5.56
N GLY A 246 21.22 6.12 -6.75
CA GLY A 246 21.44 5.25 -7.91
C GLY A 246 22.91 5.11 -8.32
N LYS A 247 23.58 6.23 -8.59
CA LYS A 247 24.97 6.26 -9.06
C LYS A 247 25.96 5.72 -8.01
N PRO A 248 25.93 6.15 -6.73
CA PRO A 248 26.83 5.58 -5.72
C PRO A 248 26.68 4.07 -5.53
N ILE A 249 25.44 3.56 -5.47
CA ILE A 249 25.15 2.13 -5.27
C ILE A 249 25.57 1.28 -6.49
N LEU A 250 25.39 1.81 -7.70
CA LEU A 250 25.86 1.12 -8.90
C LEU A 250 27.38 1.14 -8.99
N ALA A 251 28.01 2.29 -8.71
CA ALA A 251 29.46 2.42 -8.71
C ALA A 251 30.09 1.44 -7.73
N SER A 252 29.57 1.33 -6.49
CA SER A 252 30.11 0.42 -5.46
C SER A 252 30.02 -1.08 -5.79
N ARG A 253 29.22 -1.46 -6.78
CA ARG A 253 29.06 -2.86 -7.23
C ARG A 253 30.02 -3.24 -8.35
N ASP A 254 30.77 -2.28 -8.90
CA ASP A 254 31.77 -2.56 -9.92
C ASP A 254 32.96 -3.32 -9.31
N ALA A 255 33.47 -4.34 -10.01
CA ALA A 255 34.63 -5.11 -9.56
C ALA A 255 35.91 -4.25 -9.40
N ARG A 256 35.96 -3.09 -10.07
CA ARG A 256 37.08 -2.13 -10.01
C ARG A 256 36.83 -0.93 -9.10
N SER A 257 35.79 -0.97 -8.27
CA SER A 257 35.43 0.12 -7.37
C SER A 257 36.56 0.47 -6.41
N SER A 258 36.85 1.76 -6.26
CA SER A 258 37.72 2.25 -5.20
C SER A 258 37.09 2.09 -3.81
N SER A 259 37.90 2.10 -2.75
CA SER A 259 37.44 2.04 -1.36
C SER A 259 36.43 3.16 -1.04
N ARG A 260 36.66 4.35 -1.61
CA ARG A 260 35.78 5.52 -1.45
C ARG A 260 34.42 5.33 -2.13
N GLU A 261 34.38 4.70 -3.30
CA GLU A 261 33.14 4.39 -4.00
C GLU A 261 32.34 3.30 -3.28
N GLN A 262 33.02 2.31 -2.71
CA GLN A 262 32.39 1.28 -1.88
C GLN A 262 31.71 1.90 -0.64
N GLU A 263 32.44 2.74 0.10
CA GLU A 263 31.91 3.44 1.28
C GLU A 263 30.71 4.33 0.92
N ALA A 264 30.82 5.11 -0.16
CA ALA A 264 29.73 5.96 -0.64
C ALA A 264 28.48 5.16 -1.01
N GLY A 265 28.63 3.98 -1.62
CA GLY A 265 27.52 3.08 -1.94
C GLY A 265 26.83 2.52 -0.70
N VAL A 266 27.58 2.10 0.32
CA VAL A 266 27.03 1.60 1.60
C VAL A 266 26.23 2.70 2.31
N LEU A 267 26.81 3.89 2.46
CA LEU A 267 26.14 5.02 3.10
C LEU A 267 24.85 5.42 2.35
N ALA A 268 24.89 5.44 1.03
CA ALA A 268 23.71 5.70 0.20
C ALA A 268 22.61 4.64 0.41
N MET A 269 22.99 3.35 0.47
CA MET A 269 22.06 2.25 0.68
C MET A 269 21.43 2.30 2.07
N GLU A 270 22.21 2.53 3.12
CA GLU A 270 21.71 2.66 4.49
C GLU A 270 20.75 3.85 4.63
N ALA A 271 21.11 5.00 4.05
CA ALA A 271 20.26 6.18 4.07
C ALA A 271 18.93 5.94 3.33
N LEU A 272 18.97 5.25 2.19
CA LEU A 272 17.78 4.87 1.43
C LEU A 272 16.90 3.92 2.25
N HIS A 273 17.47 2.85 2.79
CA HIS A 273 16.77 1.87 3.62
C HIS A 273 16.06 2.52 4.80
N ARG A 274 16.77 3.41 5.53
CA ARG A 274 16.19 4.12 6.67
C ARG A 274 14.96 4.95 6.29
N GLN A 275 14.92 5.49 5.07
CA GLN A 275 13.77 6.27 4.58
C GLN A 275 12.59 5.38 4.16
N VAL A 276 12.84 4.22 3.53
CA VAL A 276 11.77 3.43 2.91
C VAL A 276 11.21 2.32 3.80
N LEU A 277 12.02 1.76 4.70
CA LEU A 277 11.67 0.56 5.47
C LEU A 277 10.38 0.70 6.31
N PRO A 278 10.07 1.85 6.93
CA PRO A 278 8.82 2.00 7.68
C PRO A 278 7.55 1.82 6.83
N PHE A 279 7.66 1.97 5.51
CA PHE A 279 6.56 1.85 4.55
C PHE A 279 6.56 0.51 3.79
N LEU A 280 7.41 -0.43 4.21
CA LEU A 280 7.58 -1.75 3.62
C LEU A 280 7.34 -2.82 4.69
N LEU A 281 6.23 -3.54 4.57
CA LEU A 281 6.02 -4.75 5.36
C LEU A 281 6.36 -5.97 4.50
N ARG A 282 7.44 -6.68 4.84
CA ARG A 282 7.89 -7.88 4.13
C ARG A 282 7.97 -9.06 5.10
N ARG A 283 7.34 -10.17 4.74
CA ARG A 283 7.37 -11.43 5.49
C ARG A 283 7.54 -12.60 4.53
N MET A 284 8.50 -13.45 4.83
CA MET A 284 8.72 -14.70 4.09
C MET A 284 7.87 -15.82 4.69
N LYS A 285 7.54 -16.84 3.91
CA LYS A 285 6.84 -18.04 4.45
C LYS A 285 7.58 -18.65 5.62
N GLU A 286 8.91 -18.68 5.54
CA GLU A 286 9.82 -19.19 6.57
C GLU A 286 9.64 -18.48 7.91
N ASP A 287 9.40 -17.17 7.89
CA ASP A 287 9.20 -16.34 9.09
C ASP A 287 7.88 -16.64 9.81
N VAL A 288 6.92 -17.26 9.12
CA VAL A 288 5.55 -17.49 9.60
C VAL A 288 5.14 -18.96 9.56
N LEU A 289 6.10 -19.88 9.42
CA LEU A 289 5.85 -21.32 9.27
C LEU A 289 4.96 -21.90 10.37
N GLN A 290 5.08 -21.43 11.61
CA GLN A 290 4.28 -21.91 12.74
C GLN A 290 2.78 -21.60 12.59
N ASP A 291 2.43 -20.58 11.81
CA ASP A 291 1.03 -20.15 11.58
C ASP A 291 0.46 -20.71 10.26
N LEU A 292 1.27 -21.37 9.42
CA LEU A 292 0.85 -21.94 8.14
C LEU A 292 0.31 -23.38 8.33
N PRO A 293 -0.70 -23.80 7.54
CA PRO A 293 -1.10 -25.20 7.53
C PRO A 293 0.06 -26.09 7.03
N PRO A 294 0.17 -27.34 7.50
CA PRO A 294 1.22 -28.25 7.05
C PRO A 294 1.22 -28.37 5.53
N LYS A 295 2.42 -28.38 4.93
CA LYS A 295 2.60 -28.44 3.48
C LYS A 295 2.01 -29.76 2.97
N ILE A 296 0.90 -29.69 2.24
CA ILE A 296 0.35 -30.86 1.54
C ILE A 296 1.25 -31.09 0.33
N ILE A 297 2.16 -32.06 0.43
CA ILE A 297 2.92 -32.57 -0.71
C ILE A 297 1.98 -33.57 -1.39
N GLN A 298 1.49 -33.22 -2.59
CA GLN A 298 0.90 -34.21 -3.49
C GLN A 298 2.03 -34.66 -4.43
N ASP A 299 2.35 -35.95 -4.36
CA ASP A 299 3.21 -36.65 -5.32
C ASP A 299 2.52 -36.75 -6.69
#